data_AF-A0A6L7LFL7-F1
#
_entry.id   AF-A0A6L7LFL7-F1
#
_cell.length_a   1.000
_cell.length_b   1.000
_cell.length_c   1.000
_cell.angle_alpha   90.00
_cell.angle_beta   90.00
_cell.angle_gamma   90.00
#
_symmetry.space_group_name_H-M   'P 1'
#
loop_
_entity.id
_entity.type
_entity.pdbx_description
1 polymer ?
#
loop_
_entity_poly.entity_id
_entity_poly.type
_entity_poly.pdbx_seq_one_letter_code
_entity_poly.pdbx_strand_id
1 'polypeptide(L)'
;MSSPTDPRACRDLWRRVLLTVVLDLKSVDRFARKAAERWIGDWPSPDFREVCELAGFHPERAHAALSTLLPSSARERAAAIRALRHGTGEMRDAA
;
A
#
# COMPACT_ATOMS: atom_id res chain seq x y z
N MET A 1 -1.40 -12.40 33.06
CA MET A 1 -1.08 -11.02 32.62
C MET A 1 0.26 -11.09 31.92
N SER A 2 0.33 -10.87 30.60
CA SER A 2 1.61 -10.87 29.89
C SER A 2 2.47 -9.71 30.42
N SER A 3 3.72 -10.01 30.74
CA SER A 3 4.72 -9.03 31.16
C SER A 3 4.85 -7.92 30.11
N PRO A 4 5.14 -6.66 30.48
CA PRO A 4 5.42 -5.57 29.53
C PRO A 4 6.60 -5.84 28.56
N THR A 5 7.29 -6.96 28.74
CA THR A 5 8.42 -7.45 27.92
C THR A 5 8.12 -8.74 27.15
N ASP A 6 6.86 -9.19 27.06
CA ASP A 6 6.50 -10.38 26.28
C ASP A 6 6.76 -10.14 24.77
N PRO A 7 7.74 -10.83 24.15
CA PRO A 7 8.07 -10.65 22.73
C PRO A 7 6.90 -11.00 21.81
N ARG A 8 5.96 -11.85 22.26
CA ARG A 8 4.75 -12.15 21.51
C ARG A 8 3.77 -10.99 21.54
N ALA A 9 3.56 -10.39 22.70
CA ALA A 9 2.70 -9.22 22.86
C ALA A 9 3.21 -8.03 22.02
N CYS A 10 4.52 -7.80 22.02
CA CYS A 10 5.14 -6.77 21.16
C CYS A 10 4.88 -7.06 19.67
N ARG A 11 5.14 -8.29 19.22
CA ARG A 11 4.91 -8.68 17.82
C ARG A 11 3.45 -8.53 17.40
N ASP A 12 2.51 -8.93 18.25
CA ASP A 12 1.09 -8.86 17.95
C ASP A 12 0.56 -7.42 17.91
N LEU A 13 1.16 -6.52 18.70
CA LEU A 13 0.90 -5.08 18.58
C LEU A 13 1.30 -4.58 17.19
N TRP A 14 2.52 -4.85 16.73
CA TRP A 14 2.99 -4.37 15.44
C TRP A 14 2.25 -5.02 14.25
N ARG A 15 1.82 -6.27 14.39
CA ARG A 15 0.89 -6.90 13.44
C ARG A 15 -0.44 -6.18 13.35
N ARG A 16 -0.99 -5.73 14.49
CA ARG A 16 -2.23 -4.92 14.50
C ARG A 16 -2.03 -3.57 13.84
N VAL A 17 -0.88 -2.93 14.02
CA VAL A 17 -0.53 -1.69 13.28
C VAL A 17 -0.58 -1.92 11.77
N LEU A 18 0.08 -2.97 11.27
CA LEU A 18 0.03 -3.31 9.84
C LEU A 18 -1.37 -3.69 9.35
N LEU A 19 -2.17 -4.38 10.17
CA LEU A 19 -3.56 -4.67 9.85
C LEU A 19 -4.39 -3.39 9.74
N THR A 20 -4.22 -2.44 10.66
CA THR A 20 -4.89 -1.13 10.59
C THR A 20 -4.55 -0.41 9.30
N VAL A 21 -3.28 -0.44 8.87
CA VAL A 21 -2.88 0.14 7.58
C VAL A 21 -3.61 -0.51 6.40
N VAL A 22 -3.76 -1.84 6.39
CA VAL A 22 -4.54 -2.54 5.35
C VAL A 22 -6.01 -2.10 5.36
N LEU A 23 -6.60 -1.93 6.55
CA LEU A 23 -7.97 -1.46 6.70
C LEU A 23 -8.11 0.00 6.22
N ASP A 24 -7.16 0.87 6.55
CA ASP A 24 -7.13 2.26 6.14
C ASP A 24 -6.97 2.40 4.62
N LEU A 25 -6.11 1.58 3.99
CA LEU A 25 -5.98 1.52 2.53
C LEU A 25 -7.31 1.16 1.84
N LYS A 26 -8.14 0.36 2.49
CA LYS A 26 -9.46 -0.06 1.99
C LYS A 26 -10.60 0.84 2.47
N SER A 27 -10.31 1.85 3.28
CA SER A 27 -11.33 2.70 3.91
C SER A 27 -12.01 3.62 2.90
N VAL A 28 -13.28 3.90 3.15
CA VAL A 28 -14.04 4.95 2.46
C VAL A 28 -13.66 6.35 2.97
N ASP A 29 -13.07 6.45 4.15
CA ASP A 29 -12.51 7.69 4.67
C ASP A 29 -11.25 8.06 3.88
N ARG A 30 -11.35 9.17 3.15
CA ARG A 30 -10.27 9.67 2.30
C ARG A 30 -9.05 10.12 3.09
N PHE A 31 -9.19 10.55 4.34
CA PHE A 31 -8.06 10.98 5.16
C PHE A 31 -7.26 9.79 5.66
N ALA A 32 -7.94 8.79 6.23
CA ALA A 32 -7.32 7.54 6.65
C ALA A 32 -6.60 6.86 5.46
N ARG A 33 -7.29 6.73 4.33
CA ARG A 33 -6.71 6.13 3.12
C ARG A 33 -5.48 6.88 2.63
N LYS A 34 -5.53 8.21 2.48
CA LYS A 34 -4.37 9.00 2.04
C LYS A 34 -3.20 8.93 3.02
N ALA A 35 -3.47 8.87 4.32
CA ALA A 35 -2.43 8.73 5.34
C ALA A 35 -1.72 7.37 5.19
N ALA A 36 -2.48 6.29 5.00
CA ALA A 36 -1.94 4.95 4.76
C ALA A 36 -1.18 4.86 3.43
N GLU A 37 -1.72 5.41 2.33
CA GLU A 37 -1.04 5.49 1.03
C GLU A 37 0.32 6.19 1.16
N ARG A 38 0.37 7.33 1.87
CA ARG A 38 1.61 8.09 2.11
C ARG A 38 2.60 7.33 2.99
N TRP A 39 2.10 6.55 3.95
CA TRP A 39 2.95 5.76 4.83
C TRP A 39 3.63 4.59 4.09
N ILE A 40 2.92 3.92 3.18
CA ILE A 40 3.51 2.89 2.31
C ILE A 40 4.52 3.49 1.34
N GLY A 41 4.15 4.60 0.68
CA GLY A 41 5.01 5.32 -0.25
C GLY A 41 5.52 4.48 -1.43
N ASP A 42 6.41 5.07 -2.23
CA ASP A 42 7.02 4.41 -3.39
C ASP A 42 8.10 3.40 -2.98
N TRP A 43 8.73 3.61 -1.83
CA TRP A 43 9.81 2.78 -1.28
C TRP A 43 9.61 2.59 0.23
N PRO A 44 9.98 1.44 0.81
CA PRO A 44 9.83 1.21 2.24
C PRO A 44 10.74 2.17 3.03
N SER A 45 10.13 3.01 3.86
CA SER A 45 10.83 3.92 4.76
C SER A 45 11.53 3.16 5.90
N PRO A 46 12.52 3.76 6.59
CA PRO A 46 13.15 3.15 7.76
C PRO A 46 12.11 2.71 8.82
N ASP A 47 11.16 3.59 9.18
CA ASP A 47 10.10 3.28 10.14
C ASP A 47 9.23 2.11 9.67
N PHE A 48 8.89 2.07 8.38
CA PHE A 48 8.12 0.95 7.81
C PHE A 48 8.88 -0.38 7.95
N ARG A 49 10.20 -0.36 7.67
CA ARG A 49 11.06 -1.54 7.82
C ARG A 49 11.09 -2.03 9.26
N GLU A 50 11.31 -1.11 10.20
CA GLU A 50 11.33 -1.42 11.63
C GLU A 50 10.00 -2.03 12.09
N VAL A 51 8.85 -1.44 11.71
CA VAL A 51 7.53 -1.98 12.04
C VAL A 51 7.33 -3.39 11.46
N CYS A 52 7.79 -3.63 10.23
CA CYS A 52 7.71 -4.96 9.61
C CYS A 52 8.56 -5.99 10.37
N GLU A 53 9.80 -5.65 10.72
CA GLU A 53 10.70 -6.53 11.46
C GLU A 53 10.14 -6.85 12.86
N LEU A 54 9.64 -5.83 13.57
CA LEU A 54 9.00 -6.00 14.88
C LEU A 54 7.72 -6.84 14.81
N ALA A 55 6.97 -6.77 13.70
CA ALA A 55 5.82 -7.62 13.43
C ALA A 55 6.19 -9.06 12.97
N GLY A 56 7.47 -9.30 12.65
CA GLY A 56 7.97 -10.57 12.15
C GLY A 56 7.75 -10.79 10.65
N PHE A 57 7.72 -9.73 9.85
CA PHE A 57 7.62 -9.77 8.39
C PHE A 57 8.89 -9.27 7.74
N HIS A 58 9.20 -9.80 6.55
CA HIS A 58 10.26 -9.25 5.72
C HIS A 58 9.77 -7.93 5.08
N PRO A 59 10.45 -6.79 5.30
CA PRO A 59 9.93 -5.49 4.89
C PRO A 59 9.61 -5.39 3.40
N GLU A 60 10.49 -5.87 2.53
CA GLU A 60 10.39 -5.75 1.08
C GLU A 60 9.23 -6.60 0.53
N ARG A 61 8.98 -7.78 1.12
CA ARG A 61 7.82 -8.61 0.77
C ARG A 61 6.52 -7.98 1.24
N ALA A 62 6.52 -7.41 2.45
CA ALA A 62 5.36 -6.72 3.01
C ALA A 62 5.03 -5.46 2.19
N HIS A 63 6.05 -4.67 1.84
CA HIS A 63 5.91 -3.49 0.98
C HIS A 63 5.33 -3.87 -0.38
N ALA A 64 5.92 -4.84 -1.08
CA ALA A 64 5.40 -5.32 -2.37
C ALA A 64 3.93 -5.75 -2.28
N ALA A 65 3.54 -6.48 -1.23
CA ALA A 65 2.16 -6.90 -1.02
C ALA A 65 1.22 -5.72 -0.76
N LEU A 66 1.60 -4.78 0.10
CA LEU A 66 0.78 -3.60 0.43
C LEU A 66 0.69 -2.62 -0.73
N SER A 67 1.74 -2.48 -1.53
CA SER A 67 1.74 -1.65 -2.74
C SER A 67 0.72 -2.12 -3.78
N THR A 68 0.35 -3.41 -3.82
CA THR A 68 -0.75 -3.90 -4.68
C THR A 68 -2.12 -3.35 -4.30
N LEU A 69 -2.27 -2.86 -3.07
CA LEU A 69 -3.51 -2.25 -2.57
C LEU A 69 -3.56 -0.74 -2.83
N LEU A 70 -2.44 -0.14 -3.22
CA LEU A 70 -2.43 1.26 -3.63
C LEU A 70 -3.24 1.40 -4.93
N PRO A 71 -3.96 2.51 -5.10
CA PRO A 71 -4.52 2.81 -6.41
C PRO A 71 -3.39 2.76 -7.43
N SER A 72 -3.59 2.07 -8.57
CA SER A 72 -2.65 2.06 -9.69
C SER A 72 -2.12 3.48 -9.83
N SER A 73 -0.81 3.64 -9.67
CA SER A 73 -0.15 4.90 -9.34
C SER A 73 -0.74 6.07 -10.14
N ALA A 74 -0.66 7.32 -9.67
CA ALA A 74 -1.06 8.46 -10.50
C ALA A 74 -0.42 8.42 -11.91
N ARG A 75 0.76 7.80 -12.03
CA ARG A 75 1.45 7.46 -13.28
C ARG A 75 0.77 6.36 -14.10
N GLU A 76 0.31 5.26 -13.51
CA GLU A 76 -0.48 4.21 -14.19
C GLU A 76 -1.88 4.69 -14.55
N ARG A 77 -2.57 5.46 -13.69
CA ARG A 77 -3.83 6.13 -14.03
C ARG A 77 -3.63 7.13 -15.17
N ALA A 78 -2.58 7.95 -15.13
CA ALA A 78 -2.26 8.87 -16.23
C ALA A 78 -1.87 8.13 -17.51
N ALA A 79 -1.13 7.02 -17.41
CA ALA A 79 -0.78 6.17 -18.54
C ALA A 79 -2.02 5.48 -19.14
N ALA A 80 -2.93 4.97 -18.31
CA ALA A 80 -4.19 4.37 -18.74
C ALA A 80 -5.12 5.41 -19.41
N ILE A 81 -5.25 6.61 -18.86
CA ILE A 81 -6.02 7.71 -19.47
C ILE A 81 -5.39 8.13 -20.83
N ARG A 82 -4.06 8.18 -20.93
CA ARG A 82 -3.37 8.44 -22.22
C ARG A 82 -3.60 7.30 -23.22
N ALA A 83 -3.46 6.05 -22.78
CA ALA A 83 -3.67 4.88 -23.64
C ALA A 83 -5.10 4.84 -24.21
N LEU A 84 -6.11 5.13 -23.39
CA LEU A 84 -7.50 5.26 -23.83
C LEU A 84 -7.68 6.40 -24.86
N ARG A 85 -7.01 7.55 -24.67
CA ARG A 85 -7.04 8.67 -25.63
C ARG A 85 -6.38 8.35 -26.98
N HIS A 86 -5.34 7.52 -26.99
CA HIS A 86 -4.64 7.13 -28.23
C HIS A 86 -5.26 5.90 -28.91
N GLY A 87 -5.92 5.00 -28.17
CA GLY A 87 -6.58 3.80 -28.72
C GLY A 87 -7.93 4.04 -29.40
N THR A 88 -8.49 5.26 -29.35
CA THR A 88 -9.79 5.59 -29.97
C THR A 88 -9.65 6.21 -31.38
N GLY A 89 -8.43 6.23 -31.94
CA GLY A 89 -8.10 6.98 -33.17
C GLY A 89 -8.06 6.16 -34.47
N GLU A 90 -8.06 4.83 -34.44
CA GLU A 90 -7.89 4.01 -35.65
C GLU A 90 -9.11 3.10 -35.90
N MET A 91 -10.22 3.72 -36.31
CA MET A 91 -11.21 3.03 -37.12
C MET A 91 -12.07 4.04 -37.86
N ARG A 92 -11.54 4.60 -38.95
CA ARG A 92 -12.32 5.17 -40.04
C ARG A 92 -11.68 4.78 -41.37
N ASP A 93 -12.17 3.66 -41.87
CA ASP A 93 -12.48 3.36 -43.27
C ASP A 93 -11.41 3.70 -44.31
N ALA A 94 -10.67 2.66 -44.68
CA ALA A 94 -10.17 2.51 -46.05
C ALA A 94 -11.39 2.43 -46.99
N ALA A 95 -11.49 3.42 -47.89
CA ALA A 95 -12.34 3.40 -49.06
C ALA A 95 -11.46 3.21 -50.31
#